data_AF-A0A368Q8C7-F1
#
_entry.id   AF-A0A368Q8C7-F1
#
_cell.length_a   1.000
_cell.length_b   1.000
_cell.length_c   1.000
_cell.angle_alpha   90.00
_cell.angle_beta   90.00
_cell.angle_gamma   90.00
#
_symmetry.space_group_name_H-M   'P 1'
#
loop_
_entity.id
_entity.type
_entity.pdbx_description
1 polymer ?
#
loop_
_entity_poly.entity_id
_entity_poly.type
_entity_poly.pdbx_seq_one_letter_code
_entity_poly.pdbx_strand_id
1 'polypeptide(L)'
;MEPPVASCRCHFFDGCGDLLPQPGGGGGEHWVDEVLRRRFLRLVRWKEKRRRVDRPLPRSSLIDLNSEDEMQQLSMSTDFLVELSDGLFAKREAAPSFVTFSHQAVDFILASLKNILSSEREKELVGEIIDGLVSRLMKRMCTVPENAGTSDSGSVDCSDAQFSVQHLFRKLGNEEFIGQRIILAVSQKISNASERLLLVDPFDDAFPDIHGNIFIMTFRRMCPIYSQGTQ
;
A
#
# COMPACT_ATOMS: atom_id res chain seq x y z
N MET A 1 13.21 3.61 27.78
CA MET A 1 13.27 4.58 26.65
C MET A 1 12.95 3.80 25.39
N GLU A 2 11.80 4.06 24.78
CA GLU A 2 11.49 3.53 23.46
C GLU A 2 12.25 4.31 22.39
N PRO A 3 12.81 3.66 21.37
CA PRO A 3 13.45 4.39 20.29
C PRO A 3 12.36 5.11 19.48
N PRO A 4 12.54 6.40 19.15
CA PRO A 4 11.61 7.11 18.29
C PRO A 4 11.54 6.41 16.94
N VAL A 5 10.33 6.25 16.41
CA VAL A 5 10.13 5.78 15.03
C VAL A 5 10.78 6.84 14.14
N ALA A 6 11.89 6.50 13.50
CA ALA A 6 12.62 7.42 12.63
C ALA A 6 11.67 7.84 11.49
N SER A 7 11.38 9.14 11.37
CA SER A 7 10.53 9.65 10.29
C SER A 7 11.22 9.42 8.94
N CYS A 8 10.57 8.74 8.01
CA CYS A 8 11.07 8.62 6.64
C CYS A 8 11.20 10.02 6.00
N ARG A 9 12.40 10.38 5.50
CA ARG A 9 12.63 11.60 4.69
C ARG A 9 12.43 11.37 3.19
N CYS A 10 11.63 10.38 2.84
CA CYS A 10 11.47 9.96 1.46
C CYS A 10 10.41 10.80 0.74
N HIS A 11 10.72 11.26 -0.48
CA HIS A 11 9.79 11.94 -1.38
C HIS A 11 8.63 11.05 -1.90
N PHE A 12 8.39 9.92 -1.23
CA PHE A 12 7.53 8.86 -1.71
C PHE A 12 6.04 9.23 -1.66
N PHE A 13 5.65 10.06 -0.69
CA PHE A 13 4.32 10.67 -0.59
C PHE A 13 4.38 12.20 -0.72
N ASP A 14 5.47 12.77 -1.25
CA ASP A 14 5.57 14.23 -1.41
C ASP A 14 4.41 14.75 -2.26
N GLY A 15 3.68 15.73 -1.72
CA GLY A 15 2.48 16.30 -2.35
C GLY A 15 1.17 15.56 -2.05
N CYS A 16 1.17 14.48 -1.27
CA CYS A 16 -0.04 13.93 -0.64
C CYS A 16 -0.21 14.57 0.75
N GLY A 17 -1.17 15.48 0.89
CA GLY A 17 -1.55 16.07 2.17
C GLY A 17 -0.57 17.12 2.73
N ASP A 18 -0.45 18.29 2.10
CA ASP A 18 -0.06 19.51 2.82
C ASP A 18 -1.20 19.91 3.78
N LEU A 19 -1.44 19.10 4.81
CA LEU A 19 -2.48 19.36 5.81
C LEU A 19 -1.85 19.84 7.11
N LEU A 20 -2.27 21.05 7.47
CA LEU A 20 -1.91 21.73 8.71
C LEU A 20 -2.17 20.80 9.91
N PRO A 21 -1.26 20.72 10.90
CA PRO A 21 -1.53 19.98 12.12
C PRO A 21 -2.70 20.65 12.88
N GLN A 22 -3.84 19.97 12.97
CA GLN A 22 -4.91 20.35 13.89
C GLN A 22 -4.54 19.88 15.31
N PRO A 23 -4.54 20.79 16.31
CA PRO A 23 -4.26 20.44 17.68
C PRO A 23 -5.55 20.03 18.40
N GLY A 24 -5.75 18.73 18.64
CA GLY A 24 -6.61 18.30 19.75
C GLY A 24 -7.48 17.07 19.51
N GLY A 25 -7.24 16.04 20.32
CA GLY A 25 -8.03 14.81 20.44
C GLY A 25 -7.16 13.59 20.11
N GLY A 26 -7.06 12.53 20.90
CA GLY A 26 -7.61 12.29 22.24
C GLY A 26 -7.58 10.81 22.62
N GLY A 27 -6.42 10.28 23.01
CA GLY A 27 -6.26 9.09 23.87
C GLY A 27 -6.56 7.70 23.29
N GLY A 28 -7.52 7.57 22.39
CA GLY A 28 -7.91 6.30 21.75
C GLY A 28 -7.09 5.93 20.50
N GLU A 29 -6.11 6.75 20.12
CA GLU A 29 -5.44 6.64 18.81
C GLU A 29 -4.06 5.97 18.92
N HIS A 30 -3.45 6.08 20.11
CA HIS A 30 -2.13 5.53 20.43
C HIS A 30 -2.13 3.99 20.42
N TRP A 31 -3.24 3.33 20.76
CA TRP A 31 -3.27 1.87 20.87
C TRP A 31 -3.34 1.16 19.50
N VAL A 32 -4.04 1.72 18.50
CA VAL A 32 -4.08 1.16 17.14
C VAL A 32 -2.70 1.28 16.49
N ASP A 33 -2.05 2.44 16.66
CA ASP A 33 -0.67 2.63 16.21
C ASP A 33 0.28 1.68 16.96
N GLU A 34 0.05 1.43 18.26
CA GLU A 34 0.83 0.47 19.05
C GLU A 34 0.58 -0.99 18.64
N VAL A 35 -0.63 -1.40 18.25
CA VAL A 35 -0.92 -2.75 17.72
C VAL A 35 -0.22 -2.96 16.39
N LEU A 36 -0.35 -1.99 15.46
CA LEU A 36 0.34 -2.01 14.17
C LEU A 36 1.85 -1.99 14.36
N ARG A 37 2.35 -1.17 15.28
CA ARG A 37 3.76 -1.09 15.65
C ARG A 37 4.26 -2.39 16.27
N ARG A 38 3.49 -3.07 17.12
CA ARG A 38 3.84 -4.40 17.65
C ARG A 38 3.85 -5.46 16.57
N ARG A 39 2.92 -5.41 15.62
CA ARG A 39 2.88 -6.34 14.48
C ARG A 39 4.06 -6.09 13.54
N PHE A 40 4.37 -4.84 13.28
CA PHE A 40 5.56 -4.40 12.56
C PHE A 40 6.86 -4.84 13.26
N LEU A 41 7.00 -4.61 14.56
CA LEU A 41 8.16 -5.05 15.33
C LEU A 41 8.31 -6.58 15.33
N ARG A 42 7.20 -7.34 15.29
CA ARG A 42 7.24 -8.79 15.09
C ARG A 42 7.84 -9.14 13.73
N LEU A 43 7.43 -8.47 12.66
CA LEU A 43 8.01 -8.65 11.31
C LEU A 43 9.52 -8.31 11.28
N VAL A 44 9.92 -7.18 11.87
CA VAL A 44 11.34 -6.76 11.92
C VAL A 44 12.18 -7.72 12.75
N ARG A 45 11.70 -8.09 13.95
CA ARG A 45 12.42 -9.02 14.84
C ARG A 45 12.51 -10.41 14.25
N TRP A 46 11.49 -10.85 13.50
CA TRP A 46 11.56 -12.11 12.76
C TRP A 46 12.73 -12.11 11.79
N LYS A 47 12.86 -11.05 10.98
CA LYS A 47 14.01 -10.86 10.07
C LYS A 47 15.35 -10.80 10.80
N GLU A 48 15.44 -10.13 11.96
CA GLU A 48 16.69 -10.05 12.73
C GLU A 48 17.07 -11.39 13.38
N LYS A 49 16.09 -12.12 13.93
CA LYS A 49 16.30 -13.43 14.57
C LYS A 49 16.90 -14.42 13.58
N ARG A 50 16.50 -14.37 12.31
CA ARG A 50 17.03 -15.24 11.25
C ARG A 50 18.50 -14.97 10.94
N ARG A 51 18.92 -13.69 10.89
CA ARG A 51 20.35 -13.33 10.70
C ARG A 51 21.28 -13.94 11.76
N ARG A 52 20.75 -14.29 12.94
CA ARG A 52 21.52 -14.94 14.01
C ARG A 52 21.49 -16.47 13.94
N VAL A 53 20.56 -17.06 13.17
CA VAL A 53 20.40 -18.50 12.95
C VAL A 53 21.23 -19.00 11.75
N ASP A 54 21.94 -18.11 11.04
CA ASP A 54 22.99 -18.44 10.06
C ASP A 54 24.27 -19.02 10.72
N ARG A 55 24.12 -19.83 11.78
CA ARG A 55 25.19 -20.67 12.33
C ARG A 55 25.20 -22.00 11.57
N PRO A 56 26.35 -22.54 11.14
CA PRO A 56 26.36 -23.61 10.13
C PRO A 56 25.73 -24.89 10.68
N LEU A 57 24.60 -25.29 10.10
CA LEU A 57 23.96 -26.59 10.26
C LEU A 57 23.69 -27.20 8.87
N PRO A 58 23.49 -28.53 8.75
CA PRO A 58 23.63 -29.28 7.50
C PRO A 58 22.74 -28.79 6.36
N ARG A 59 23.35 -28.71 5.18
CA ARG A 59 22.91 -28.01 3.96
C ARG A 59 21.61 -28.50 3.30
N SER A 60 21.03 -29.63 3.75
CA SER A 60 19.91 -30.28 3.07
C SER A 60 18.52 -29.98 3.67
N SER A 61 18.40 -29.71 4.97
CA SER A 61 17.09 -29.35 5.59
C SER A 61 16.87 -27.85 5.69
N LEU A 62 17.90 -27.04 5.38
CA LEU A 62 17.91 -25.60 5.57
C LEU A 62 17.17 -24.88 4.41
N ILE A 63 17.18 -25.46 3.22
CA ILE A 63 16.60 -24.84 2.01
C ILE A 63 15.06 -24.82 2.07
N ASP A 64 14.43 -25.91 2.50
CA ASP A 64 12.96 -25.99 2.63
C ASP A 64 12.44 -25.14 3.80
N LEU A 65 13.12 -25.13 4.95
CA LEU A 65 12.77 -24.24 6.06
C LEU A 65 12.91 -22.76 5.66
N ASN A 66 13.87 -22.44 4.80
CA ASN A 66 14.11 -21.08 4.36
C ASN A 66 13.05 -20.59 3.36
N SER A 67 12.47 -21.47 2.51
CA SER A 67 11.40 -21.06 1.59
C SER A 67 10.05 -20.91 2.30
N GLU A 68 9.70 -21.83 3.20
CA GLU A 68 8.47 -21.75 4.00
C GLU A 68 8.44 -20.48 4.87
N ASP A 69 9.57 -20.13 5.48
CA ASP A 69 9.72 -18.90 6.27
C ASP A 69 9.57 -17.62 5.41
N GLU A 70 10.10 -17.61 4.17
CA GLU A 70 9.96 -16.48 3.25
C GLU A 70 8.52 -16.33 2.75
N MET A 71 7.85 -17.45 2.47
CA MET A 71 6.44 -17.48 2.09
C MET A 71 5.56 -16.90 3.19
N GLN A 72 5.79 -17.32 4.45
CA GLN A 72 5.09 -16.77 5.61
C GLN A 72 5.43 -15.28 5.79
N GLN A 73 6.69 -14.88 5.63
CA GLN A 73 7.08 -13.48 5.71
C GLN A 73 6.39 -12.64 4.64
N LEU A 74 6.29 -13.15 3.40
CA LEU A 74 5.57 -12.50 2.32
C LEU A 74 4.10 -12.32 2.69
N SER A 75 3.42 -13.39 3.10
CA SER A 75 2.01 -13.35 3.53
C SER A 75 1.77 -12.37 4.69
N MET A 76 2.59 -12.41 5.74
CA MET A 76 2.43 -11.48 6.87
C MET A 76 2.70 -10.03 6.47
N SER A 77 3.65 -9.79 5.56
CA SER A 77 3.98 -8.44 5.10
C SER A 77 2.89 -7.86 4.20
N THR A 78 2.29 -8.68 3.32
CA THR A 78 1.16 -8.25 2.49
C THR A 78 -0.08 -7.97 3.34
N ASP A 79 -0.40 -8.85 4.31
CA ASP A 79 -1.51 -8.64 5.24
C ASP A 79 -1.31 -7.40 6.11
N PHE A 80 -0.09 -7.17 6.60
CA PHE A 80 0.23 -5.97 7.36
C PHE A 80 0.06 -4.69 6.52
N LEU A 81 0.50 -4.69 5.26
CA LEU A 81 0.34 -3.52 4.38
C LEU A 81 -1.13 -3.21 4.09
N VAL A 82 -1.96 -4.24 3.95
CA VAL A 82 -3.41 -4.10 3.77
C VAL A 82 -4.07 -3.55 5.03
N GLU A 83 -3.74 -4.09 6.21
CA GLU A 83 -4.25 -3.61 7.50
C GLU A 83 -3.82 -2.16 7.78
N LEU A 84 -2.57 -1.83 7.45
CA LEU A 84 -2.05 -0.48 7.55
C LEU A 84 -2.83 0.49 6.63
N SER A 85 -3.19 0.02 5.43
CA SER A 85 -4.04 0.79 4.51
C SER A 85 -5.45 0.96 5.06
N ASP A 86 -6.06 -0.07 5.67
CA ASP A 86 -7.36 0.07 6.35
C ASP A 86 -7.33 1.13 7.45
N GLY A 87 -6.23 1.17 8.21
CA GLY A 87 -6.00 2.19 9.23
C GLY A 87 -6.07 3.61 8.67
N LEU A 88 -5.61 3.85 7.43
CA LEU A 88 -5.74 5.16 6.78
C LEU A 88 -7.20 5.51 6.48
N PHE A 89 -7.96 4.58 5.90
CA PHE A 89 -9.36 4.84 5.55
C PHE A 89 -10.24 5.02 6.79
N ALA A 90 -9.90 4.37 7.91
CA ALA A 90 -10.58 4.55 9.19
C ALA A 90 -10.24 5.90 9.87
N LYS A 91 -9.00 6.38 9.74
CA LYS A 91 -8.52 7.60 10.43
C LYS A 91 -8.62 8.88 9.60
N ARG A 92 -8.82 8.79 8.28
CA ARG A 92 -8.83 9.91 7.29
C ARG A 92 -7.58 10.82 7.26
N GLU A 93 -6.62 10.64 8.17
CA GLU A 93 -5.31 11.29 8.15
C GLU A 93 -4.17 10.27 8.14
N ALA A 94 -3.17 10.52 7.29
CA ALA A 94 -1.96 9.73 7.23
C ALA A 94 -1.02 10.13 8.37
N ALA A 95 -1.05 9.36 9.46
CA ALA A 95 -0.05 9.52 10.52
C ALA A 95 1.37 9.37 9.93
N PRO A 96 2.37 10.14 10.40
CA PRO A 96 3.76 10.02 9.92
C PRO A 96 4.34 8.60 10.10
N SER A 97 3.73 7.77 10.95
CA SER A 97 4.02 6.34 11.09
C SER A 97 3.62 5.52 9.86
N PHE A 98 2.55 5.88 9.16
CA PHE A 98 2.06 5.19 7.94
C PHE A 98 3.14 5.18 6.86
N VAL A 99 3.74 6.33 6.59
CA VAL A 99 4.78 6.46 5.55
C VAL A 99 5.95 5.51 5.83
N THR A 100 6.39 5.47 7.09
CA THR A 100 7.53 4.66 7.51
C THR A 100 7.20 3.17 7.45
N PHE A 101 6.06 2.77 7.99
CA PHE A 101 5.64 1.36 8.04
C PHE A 101 5.30 0.81 6.66
N SER A 102 4.63 1.59 5.81
CA SER A 102 4.29 1.16 4.45
C SER A 102 5.55 0.96 3.61
N HIS A 103 6.53 1.84 3.74
CA HIS A 103 7.83 1.68 3.11
C HIS A 103 8.51 0.38 3.47
N GLN A 104 8.64 0.11 4.77
CA GLN A 104 9.34 -1.08 5.26
C GLN A 104 8.56 -2.35 4.92
N ALA A 105 7.23 -2.31 4.96
CA ALA A 105 6.38 -3.42 4.52
C ALA A 105 6.59 -3.73 3.03
N VAL A 106 6.61 -2.72 2.16
CA VAL A 106 6.92 -2.90 0.74
C VAL A 106 8.33 -3.45 0.56
N ASP A 107 9.33 -2.94 1.28
CA ASP A 107 10.70 -3.43 1.17
C ASP A 107 10.82 -4.90 1.62
N PHE A 108 10.05 -5.33 2.63
CA PHE A 108 9.97 -6.74 3.02
C PHE A 108 9.30 -7.59 1.96
N ILE A 109 8.18 -7.14 1.39
CA ILE A 109 7.49 -7.84 0.29
C ILE A 109 8.46 -8.05 -0.87
N LEU A 110 9.13 -6.99 -1.32
CA LEU A 110 10.07 -7.06 -2.45
C LEU A 110 11.28 -7.95 -2.16
N ALA A 111 11.80 -7.93 -0.93
CA ALA A 111 12.91 -8.80 -0.54
C ALA A 111 12.51 -10.27 -0.53
N SER A 112 11.37 -10.62 0.09
CA SER A 112 10.89 -12.00 0.14
C SER A 112 10.52 -12.50 -1.26
N LEU A 113 9.92 -11.65 -2.11
CA LEU A 113 9.59 -12.00 -3.47
C LEU A 113 10.83 -12.40 -4.28
N LYS A 114 11.93 -11.62 -4.18
CA LYS A 114 13.20 -11.94 -4.86
C LYS A 114 13.78 -13.27 -4.41
N ASN A 115 13.71 -13.54 -3.11
CA ASN A 115 14.20 -14.80 -2.54
C ASN A 115 13.38 -16.00 -3.02
N ILE A 116 12.04 -15.88 -3.05
CA ILE A 116 11.16 -16.97 -3.46
C ILE A 116 11.20 -17.18 -4.98
N LEU A 117 11.16 -16.12 -5.80
CA LEU A 117 11.16 -16.25 -7.27
C LEU A 117 12.49 -16.77 -7.84
N SER A 118 13.57 -16.68 -7.06
CA SER A 118 14.83 -17.38 -7.37
C SER A 118 14.69 -18.90 -7.28
N SER A 119 13.65 -19.40 -6.59
CA SER A 119 13.24 -20.80 -6.52
C SER A 119 12.05 -21.04 -7.46
N GLU A 120 12.12 -22.05 -8.32
CA GLU A 120 11.09 -22.30 -9.33
C GLU A 120 9.82 -22.97 -8.76
N ARG A 121 9.91 -23.50 -7.53
CA ARG A 121 8.96 -24.48 -6.97
C ARG A 121 7.65 -23.89 -6.42
N GLU A 122 7.57 -22.59 -6.16
CA GLU A 122 6.49 -21.99 -5.36
C GLU A 122 5.78 -20.81 -6.04
N LYS A 123 5.92 -20.66 -7.37
CA LYS A 123 5.41 -19.50 -8.14
C LYS A 123 3.89 -19.31 -8.10
N GLU A 124 3.12 -20.39 -7.97
CA GLU A 124 1.65 -20.35 -7.93
C GLU A 124 1.14 -19.70 -6.63
N LEU A 125 1.58 -20.19 -5.47
CA LEU A 125 1.21 -19.64 -4.16
C LEU A 125 1.66 -18.19 -3.99
N VAL A 126 2.87 -17.84 -4.47
CA VAL A 126 3.32 -16.44 -4.51
C VAL A 126 2.37 -15.60 -5.35
N GLY A 127 1.94 -16.12 -6.50
CA GLY A 127 0.94 -15.49 -7.35
C GLY A 127 -0.33 -15.17 -6.58
N GLU A 128 -0.92 -16.16 -5.90
CA GLU A 128 -2.14 -15.99 -5.10
C GLU A 128 -2.01 -14.93 -4.01
N ILE A 129 -0.88 -14.91 -3.28
CA ILE A 129 -0.64 -13.91 -2.23
C ILE A 129 -0.58 -12.50 -2.83
N ILE A 130 0.11 -12.34 -3.97
CA ILE A 130 0.24 -11.05 -4.64
C ILE A 130 -1.06 -10.61 -5.31
N ASP A 131 -1.79 -11.52 -5.95
CA ASP A 131 -3.11 -11.23 -6.55
C ASP A 131 -4.12 -10.83 -5.46
N GLY A 132 -4.04 -11.48 -4.29
CA GLY A 132 -4.78 -11.09 -3.10
C GLY A 132 -4.39 -9.72 -2.55
N LEU A 133 -3.10 -9.36 -2.54
CA LEU A 133 -2.64 -8.02 -2.19
C LEU A 133 -3.17 -6.97 -3.17
N VAL A 134 -2.98 -7.20 -4.48
CA VAL A 134 -3.39 -6.27 -5.54
C VAL A 134 -4.90 -6.06 -5.49
N SER A 135 -5.69 -7.12 -5.39
CA SER A 135 -7.16 -7.02 -5.31
C SER A 135 -7.63 -6.25 -4.08
N ARG A 136 -7.00 -6.49 -2.92
CA ARG A 136 -7.34 -5.79 -1.66
C ARG A 136 -6.97 -4.30 -1.72
N LEU A 137 -5.79 -3.95 -2.23
CA LEU A 137 -5.41 -2.54 -2.42
C LEU A 137 -6.27 -1.87 -3.50
N MET A 138 -6.62 -2.57 -4.58
CA MET A 138 -7.45 -2.05 -5.66
C MET A 138 -8.83 -1.65 -5.14
N LYS A 139 -9.42 -2.51 -4.30
CA LYS A 139 -10.69 -2.22 -3.64
C LYS A 139 -10.63 -0.90 -2.88
N ARG A 140 -9.57 -0.65 -2.11
CA ARG A 140 -9.35 0.57 -1.32
C ARG A 140 -9.09 1.80 -2.18
N MET A 141 -8.32 1.65 -3.25
CA MET A 141 -8.09 2.74 -4.20
C MET A 141 -9.40 3.19 -4.86
N CYS A 142 -10.34 2.26 -5.10
CA CYS A 142 -11.62 2.53 -5.75
C CYS A 142 -12.82 2.67 -4.78
N THR A 143 -12.60 2.73 -3.46
CA THR A 143 -13.72 2.95 -2.51
C THR A 143 -14.08 4.43 -2.48
N VAL A 144 -15.34 4.75 -2.75
CA VAL A 144 -15.90 6.09 -2.57
C VAL A 144 -15.94 6.40 -1.07
N PRO A 145 -15.37 7.52 -0.59
CA PRO A 145 -15.42 7.86 0.83
C PRO A 145 -16.87 8.17 1.26
N GLU A 146 -17.47 7.31 2.09
CA GLU A 146 -18.90 7.33 2.48
C GLU A 146 -19.39 8.57 3.25
N ASN A 147 -18.61 9.63 3.42
CA ASN A 147 -19.09 10.87 4.05
C ASN A 147 -18.69 12.09 3.20
N ALA A 148 -19.37 12.28 2.08
CA ALA A 148 -19.62 13.59 1.47
C ALA A 148 -21.04 14.06 1.83
N GLY A 149 -21.40 13.90 3.11
CA GLY A 149 -22.57 14.58 3.65
C GLY A 149 -22.23 16.05 3.82
N THR A 150 -22.86 16.90 3.00
CA THR A 150 -22.94 18.36 3.16
C THR A 150 -21.66 19.14 2.87
N SER A 151 -21.29 19.26 1.59
CA SER A 151 -20.58 20.45 1.11
C SER A 151 -20.91 20.66 -0.37
N ASP A 152 -21.59 21.77 -0.65
CA ASP A 152 -21.75 22.35 -1.99
C ASP A 152 -20.36 22.70 -2.55
N SER A 153 -19.69 21.73 -3.16
CA SER A 153 -18.57 21.97 -4.05
C SER A 153 -18.42 20.77 -4.97
N GLY A 154 -18.74 20.97 -6.25
CA GLY A 154 -18.62 19.97 -7.32
C GLY A 154 -17.17 19.63 -7.67
N SER A 155 -16.43 19.11 -6.70
CA SER A 155 -15.06 18.65 -6.87
C SER A 155 -15.01 17.15 -6.59
N VAL A 156 -14.57 16.38 -7.59
CA VAL A 156 -14.24 14.95 -7.46
C VAL A 156 -12.91 14.87 -6.70
N ASP A 157 -12.93 15.23 -5.41
CA ASP A 157 -11.72 15.23 -4.59
C ASP A 157 -11.42 13.81 -4.16
N CYS A 158 -10.51 13.16 -4.91
CA CYS A 158 -9.87 11.93 -4.47
C CYS A 158 -9.23 12.16 -3.09
N SER A 159 -9.44 11.25 -2.14
CA SER A 159 -8.89 11.43 -0.79
C SER A 159 -7.38 11.15 -0.76
N ASP A 160 -6.66 11.79 0.16
CA ASP A 160 -5.24 11.53 0.41
C ASP A 160 -4.96 10.03 0.66
N ALA A 161 -5.94 9.29 1.20
CA ALA A 161 -5.83 7.85 1.41
C ALA A 161 -5.86 7.06 0.09
N GLN A 162 -6.70 7.45 -0.87
CA GLN A 162 -6.73 6.82 -2.20
C GLN A 162 -5.43 7.08 -2.97
N PHE A 163 -4.92 8.32 -2.93
CA PHE A 163 -3.60 8.65 -3.49
C PHE A 163 -2.48 7.89 -2.80
N SER A 164 -2.57 7.70 -1.48
CA SER A 164 -1.59 6.89 -0.75
C SER A 164 -1.55 5.44 -1.26
N VAL A 165 -2.71 4.82 -1.50
CA VAL A 165 -2.79 3.48 -2.09
C VAL A 165 -2.28 3.45 -3.53
N GLN A 166 -2.58 4.48 -4.33
CA GLN A 166 -2.03 4.63 -5.68
C GLN A 166 -0.49 4.67 -5.65
N HIS A 167 0.10 5.36 -4.67
CA HIS A 167 1.56 5.39 -4.46
C HIS A 167 2.12 4.02 -4.06
N LEU A 168 1.41 3.25 -3.23
CA LEU A 168 1.79 1.86 -2.91
C LEU A 168 1.84 1.00 -4.17
N PHE A 169 0.84 1.10 -5.04
CA PHE A 169 0.84 0.40 -6.32
C PHE A 169 2.03 0.78 -7.18
N ARG A 170 2.38 2.07 -7.26
CA ARG A 170 3.57 2.52 -7.98
C ARG A 170 4.86 1.92 -7.42
N LYS A 171 5.00 1.84 -6.09
CA LYS A 171 6.20 1.27 -5.46
C LYS A 171 6.32 -0.23 -5.69
N LEU A 172 5.22 -0.95 -5.46
CA LEU A 172 5.13 -2.40 -5.65
C LEU A 172 5.36 -2.76 -7.13
N GLY A 173 4.83 -1.94 -8.04
CA GLY A 173 4.95 -2.13 -9.48
C GLY A 173 6.34 -1.90 -10.06
N ASN A 174 7.31 -1.42 -9.26
CA ASN A 174 8.71 -1.36 -9.70
C ASN A 174 9.34 -2.75 -9.89
N GLU A 175 8.76 -3.79 -9.27
CA GLU A 175 9.17 -5.18 -9.47
C GLU A 175 8.28 -5.83 -10.53
N GLU A 176 8.89 -6.39 -11.58
CA GLU A 176 8.19 -6.86 -12.79
C GLU A 176 7.03 -7.82 -12.49
N PHE A 177 7.26 -8.81 -11.62
CA PHE A 177 6.25 -9.83 -11.27
C PHE A 177 4.97 -9.23 -10.66
N ILE A 178 5.12 -8.18 -9.85
CA ILE A 178 3.98 -7.49 -9.23
C ILE A 178 3.42 -6.43 -10.19
N GLY A 179 4.29 -5.72 -10.90
CA GLY A 179 3.94 -4.68 -11.86
C GLY A 179 3.01 -5.19 -12.96
N GLN A 180 3.29 -6.36 -13.54
CA GLN A 180 2.42 -6.98 -14.54
C GLN A 180 1.01 -7.25 -14.01
N ARG A 181 0.89 -7.76 -12.78
CA ARG A 181 -0.40 -8.02 -12.12
C ARG A 181 -1.17 -6.75 -11.84
N ILE A 182 -0.48 -5.71 -11.38
CA ILE A 182 -1.08 -4.38 -11.15
C ILE A 182 -1.62 -3.82 -12.47
N ILE A 183 -0.83 -3.85 -13.54
CA ILE A 183 -1.24 -3.34 -14.86
C ILE A 183 -2.48 -4.08 -15.36
N LEU A 184 -2.50 -5.41 -15.26
CA LEU A 184 -3.65 -6.22 -15.67
C LEU A 184 -4.90 -5.89 -14.83
N ALA A 185 -4.76 -5.85 -13.50
CA ALA A 185 -5.87 -5.54 -12.60
C ALA A 185 -6.44 -4.14 -12.83
N VAL A 186 -5.57 -3.13 -13.01
CA VAL A 186 -5.97 -1.74 -13.30
C VAL A 186 -6.66 -1.67 -14.66
N SER A 187 -6.09 -2.29 -15.69
CA SER A 187 -6.66 -2.28 -17.04
C SER A 187 -8.05 -2.91 -17.07
N GLN A 188 -8.22 -4.05 -16.40
CA GLN A 188 -9.52 -4.70 -16.27
C GLN A 188 -10.53 -3.79 -15.56
N LYS A 189 -10.11 -3.12 -14.48
CA LYS A 189 -10.99 -2.25 -13.71
C LYS A 189 -11.38 -0.99 -14.48
N ILE A 190 -10.46 -0.39 -15.25
CA ILE A 190 -10.74 0.72 -16.16
C ILE A 190 -11.70 0.29 -17.28
N SER A 191 -11.51 -0.89 -17.86
CA SER A 191 -12.42 -1.42 -18.89
C SER A 191 -13.84 -1.53 -18.34
N ASN A 192 -14.00 -2.17 -17.17
CA ASN A 192 -15.29 -2.32 -16.52
C ASN A 192 -15.92 -0.97 -16.13
N ALA A 193 -15.11 0.00 -15.68
CA ALA A 193 -15.60 1.34 -15.35
C ALA A 193 -16.08 2.08 -16.61
N SER A 194 -15.32 1.99 -17.70
CA SER A 194 -15.65 2.59 -19.00
C SER A 194 -16.95 2.03 -19.57
N GLU A 195 -17.14 0.70 -19.53
CA GLU A 195 -18.39 0.05 -19.95
C GLU A 195 -19.59 0.56 -19.14
N ARG A 196 -19.42 0.76 -17.83
CA ARG A 196 -20.49 1.33 -16.99
C ARG A 196 -20.79 2.79 -17.34
N LEU A 197 -19.78 3.61 -17.63
CA LEU A 197 -19.98 5.00 -18.04
C LEU A 197 -20.75 5.14 -19.35
N LEU A 198 -20.66 4.16 -20.26
CA LEU A 198 -21.46 4.16 -21.49
C LEU A 198 -22.95 3.94 -21.24
N LEU A 199 -23.31 3.40 -20.07
CA LEU A 199 -24.68 3.01 -19.71
C LEU A 199 -25.31 3.91 -18.65
N VAL A 200 -24.50 4.63 -17.88
CA VAL A 200 -24.95 5.51 -16.79
C VAL A 200 -25.30 6.89 -17.36
N ASP A 201 -26.41 7.45 -16.90
CA ASP A 201 -26.79 8.83 -17.21
C ASP A 201 -25.73 9.79 -16.60
N PRO A 202 -25.15 10.72 -17.38
CA PRO A 202 -24.17 11.69 -16.86
C PRO A 202 -24.70 12.57 -15.72
N PHE A 203 -26.01 12.65 -15.51
CA PHE A 203 -26.63 13.36 -14.38
C PHE A 203 -26.99 12.44 -13.20
N ASP A 204 -26.69 11.15 -13.27
CA ASP A 204 -26.85 10.20 -12.16
C ASP A 204 -25.73 10.36 -11.13
N ASP A 205 -26.08 10.22 -9.85
CA ASP A 205 -25.15 10.36 -8.73
C ASP A 205 -23.98 9.36 -8.77
N ALA A 206 -24.11 8.24 -9.49
CA ALA A 206 -23.03 7.27 -9.66
C ALA A 206 -21.99 7.68 -10.71
N PHE A 207 -22.29 8.64 -11.60
CA PHE A 207 -21.39 9.03 -12.68
C PHE A 207 -20.06 9.62 -12.17
N PRO A 208 -20.05 10.61 -11.25
CA PRO A 208 -18.82 11.19 -10.71
C PRO A 208 -17.93 10.15 -10.03
N ASP A 209 -18.52 9.17 -9.34
CA ASP A 209 -17.79 8.11 -8.65
C ASP A 209 -17.10 7.16 -9.63
N ILE A 210 -17.80 6.74 -10.69
CA ILE A 210 -17.21 5.87 -11.72
C ILE A 210 -16.10 6.61 -12.47
N HIS A 211 -16.31 7.90 -12.78
CA HIS A 211 -15.31 8.74 -13.42
C HIS A 211 -14.08 8.99 -12.52
N GLY A 212 -14.29 9.29 -11.24
CA GLY A 212 -13.22 9.48 -10.25
C GLY A 212 -12.37 8.23 -10.06
N ASN A 213 -12.98 7.04 -10.09
CA ASN A 213 -12.27 5.78 -10.08
C ASN A 213 -11.31 5.64 -11.28
N ILE A 214 -11.74 6.02 -12.49
CA ILE A 214 -10.85 6.01 -13.67
C ILE A 214 -9.69 6.98 -13.50
N PHE A 215 -9.97 8.17 -12.96
CA PHE A 215 -8.95 9.17 -12.71
C PHE A 215 -7.87 8.67 -11.74
N ILE A 216 -8.25 8.14 -10.57
CA ILE A 216 -7.29 7.65 -9.57
C ILE A 216 -6.56 6.38 -10.03
N MET A 217 -7.20 5.52 -10.82
CA MET A 217 -6.57 4.35 -11.42
C MET A 217 -5.52 4.71 -12.48
N THR A 218 -5.73 5.83 -13.18
CA THR A 218 -4.78 6.31 -14.17
C THR A 218 -3.59 6.91 -13.44
N PHE A 219 -2.49 6.16 -13.34
CA PHE A 219 -1.23 6.58 -12.73
C PHE A 219 -0.66 7.83 -13.42
N ARG A 220 -1.19 9.02 -13.11
CA ARG A 220 -0.57 10.26 -13.52
C ARG A 220 0.74 10.39 -12.74
N ARG A 221 1.84 10.61 -13.46
CA ARG A 221 3.01 11.26 -12.88
C ARG A 221 2.59 12.66 -12.43
N MET A 222 2.00 12.80 -11.26
CA MET A 222 2.03 14.08 -10.55
C MET A 222 3.30 14.10 -9.70
N CYS A 223 4.45 14.15 -10.38
CA CYS A 223 5.52 14.99 -9.85
C CYS A 223 5.13 16.41 -10.24
N PRO A 224 4.88 17.33 -9.30
CA PRO A 224 5.27 18.69 -9.56
C PRO A 224 6.79 18.64 -9.67
N ILE A 225 7.29 18.64 -10.91
CA ILE A 225 8.62 19.16 -11.16
C ILE A 225 8.53 20.59 -10.62
N TYR A 226 9.08 20.82 -9.43
CA TYR A 226 9.43 22.16 -9.02
C TYR A 226 10.31 22.70 -10.14
N SER A 227 9.69 23.53 -10.97
CA SER A 227 10.38 24.45 -11.83
C SER A 227 11.20 25.30 -10.88
N GLN A 228 12.48 24.95 -10.71
CA GLN A 228 13.45 25.91 -10.24
C GLN A 228 13.54 26.98 -11.33
N GLY A 229 12.64 27.96 -11.23
CA GLY A 229 12.83 29.27 -11.80
C GLY A 229 14.08 29.85 -11.17
N THR A 230 15.20 29.65 -11.85
CA THR A 230 16.39 30.45 -11.66
C THR A 230 16.07 31.83 -12.23
N GLN A 231 15.90 32.81 -11.35
CA GLN A 231 16.24 34.21 -11.60
C GLN A 231 17.18 34.64 -10.49
#